data_AF-A0A0C2FN15-F1
#
_entry.id   AF-A0A0C2FN15-F1
#
_cell.length_a   1.000
_cell.length_b   1.000
_cell.length_c   1.000
_cell.angle_alpha   90.00
_cell.angle_beta   90.00
_cell.angle_gamma   90.00
#
_symmetry.space_group_name_H-M   'P 1'
#
loop_
_entity.id
_entity.type
_entity.pdbx_description
1 polymer ?
#
loop_
_entity_poly.entity_id
_entity_poly.type
_entity_poly.pdbx_seq_one_letter_code
_entity_poly.pdbx_strand_id
1 'polypeptide(L)'
;ISDELSVLDPHLFFDNTEEVACANGLVDSKAKNKVTCVVCKVEVCNTARQRHVFMVHVKKEDMYQCPECDYLNSNSVWEAKKHCTSQHGKGVEPISNEEKHKSLILMWNKRCFPDWKQKRPQWWSSDENANGLASYGSNRDFKDTKLDNDEVTAMIR
;
A
#
# COMPACT_ATOMS: atom_id res chain seq x y z
N ILE A 1 24.36 -28.33 49.31
CA ILE A 1 24.75 -27.17 48.48
C ILE A 1 23.64 -27.02 47.44
N SER A 2 22.70 -26.14 47.78
CA SER A 2 21.74 -25.35 46.97
C SER A 2 20.94 -26.09 45.88
N ASP A 3 19.64 -26.39 46.03
CA ASP A 3 18.41 -25.56 46.09
C ASP A 3 17.83 -25.09 44.73
N GLU A 4 16.50 -25.22 44.65
CA GLU A 4 15.52 -24.97 43.58
C GLU A 4 15.51 -23.57 42.93
N LEU A 5 15.02 -23.50 41.67
CA LEU A 5 13.88 -22.70 41.13
C LEU A 5 13.98 -22.69 39.58
N SER A 6 13.12 -23.39 38.82
CA SER A 6 11.77 -23.01 38.39
C SER A 6 11.73 -22.35 36.99
N VAL A 7 11.01 -23.02 36.08
CA VAL A 7 10.15 -22.51 34.98
C VAL A 7 10.76 -21.52 33.97
N LEU A 8 10.86 -21.95 32.70
CA LEU A 8 9.94 -21.54 31.63
C LEU A 8 10.36 -22.21 30.31
N ASP A 9 9.45 -23.01 29.79
CA ASP A 9 9.42 -23.60 28.45
C ASP A 9 9.09 -22.49 27.42
N PRO A 10 9.95 -22.21 26.41
CA PRO A 10 9.63 -21.22 25.39
C PRO A 10 8.63 -21.66 24.32
N HIS A 11 7.90 -22.76 24.50
CA HIS A 11 6.84 -23.19 23.58
C HIS A 11 5.59 -22.31 23.60
N LEU A 12 5.70 -20.98 23.46
CA LEU A 12 4.57 -20.09 23.19
C LEU A 12 4.99 -18.82 22.41
N PHE A 13 5.21 -18.98 21.10
CA PHE A 13 4.56 -18.09 20.13
C PHE A 13 3.97 -18.95 19.02
N PHE A 14 2.87 -19.60 19.41
CA PHE A 14 1.70 -20.00 18.62
C PHE A 14 1.89 -20.30 17.12
N ASP A 15 1.67 -21.57 16.80
CA ASP A 15 0.88 -22.05 15.66
C ASP A 15 0.27 -20.96 14.77
N ASN A 16 0.66 -20.97 13.50
CA ASN A 16 -0.22 -20.68 12.38
C ASN A 16 0.20 -21.54 11.17
N THR A 17 0.44 -22.84 11.39
CA THR A 17 0.40 -23.84 10.32
C THR A 17 -0.94 -24.55 10.39
N GLU A 18 -1.97 -23.81 9.99
CA GLU A 18 -3.39 -24.13 9.75
C GLU A 18 -4.02 -22.75 9.91
N GLU A 19 -4.19 -21.96 8.85
CA GLU A 19 -5.47 -21.94 8.12
C GLU A 19 -5.26 -21.76 6.61
N VAL A 20 -5.26 -22.86 5.87
CA VAL A 20 -5.73 -22.87 4.48
C VAL A 20 -7.25 -22.77 4.50
N ALA A 21 -7.80 -21.67 5.05
CA ALA A 21 -9.25 -21.43 5.09
C ALA A 21 -9.61 -20.00 5.53
N CYS A 22 -9.25 -18.96 4.77
CA CYS A 22 -10.13 -17.78 4.71
C CYS A 22 -9.98 -16.98 3.41
N ALA A 23 -10.43 -17.59 2.31
CA ALA A 23 -10.94 -16.83 1.17
C ALA A 23 -12.21 -15.98 1.52
N ASN A 24 -12.63 -15.95 2.79
CA ASN A 24 -13.92 -15.40 3.22
C ASN A 24 -13.84 -14.22 4.21
N GLY A 25 -12.66 -13.63 4.46
CA GLY A 25 -12.52 -12.44 5.33
C GLY A 25 -12.93 -11.09 4.72
N LEU A 26 -13.65 -11.09 3.60
CA LEU A 26 -14.10 -9.88 2.88
C LEU A 26 -15.59 -9.54 3.10
N VAL A 27 -16.20 -10.14 4.11
CA VAL A 27 -17.58 -9.88 4.54
C VAL A 27 -17.49 -9.05 5.84
N ASP A 28 -18.07 -7.89 6.09
CA ASP A 28 -19.00 -7.03 5.38
C ASP A 28 -18.66 -5.58 5.74
N SER A 29 -17.71 -4.97 5.04
CA SER A 29 -17.61 -3.52 5.10
C SER A 29 -18.81 -2.95 4.34
N LYS A 30 -19.61 -2.10 5.00
CA LYS A 30 -20.65 -1.22 4.41
C LYS A 30 -20.07 -0.22 3.39
N ALA A 31 -18.92 -0.52 2.81
CA ALA A 31 -18.29 0.22 1.75
C ALA A 31 -19.17 0.14 0.51
N LYS A 32 -19.71 1.28 0.10
CA LYS A 32 -20.56 1.41 -1.09
C LYS A 32 -19.77 1.22 -2.41
N ASN A 33 -18.44 1.23 -2.37
CA ASN A 33 -17.57 1.13 -3.53
C ASN A 33 -16.80 -0.20 -3.51
N LYS A 34 -17.48 -1.26 -3.95
CA LYS A 34 -16.91 -2.60 -4.15
C LYS A 34 -16.63 -2.82 -5.64
N VAL A 35 -15.62 -3.64 -5.92
CA VAL A 35 -15.25 -4.09 -7.26
C VAL A 35 -15.02 -5.60 -7.22
N THR A 36 -15.43 -6.31 -8.26
CA THR A 36 -15.29 -7.77 -8.32
C THR A 36 -14.03 -8.14 -9.08
N CYS A 37 -13.21 -9.02 -8.50
CA CYS A 37 -12.10 -9.61 -9.25
C CYS A 37 -12.66 -10.57 -10.30
N VAL A 38 -12.38 -10.34 -11.58
CA VAL A 38 -12.96 -11.18 -12.65
C VAL A 38 -12.34 -12.58 -12.71
N VAL A 39 -11.17 -12.78 -12.09
CA VAL A 39 -10.47 -14.08 -12.03
C VAL A 39 -11.05 -14.96 -10.95
N CYS A 40 -11.03 -14.52 -9.68
CA CYS A 40 -11.47 -15.34 -8.54
C CYS A 40 -12.90 -15.04 -8.08
N LYS A 41 -13.59 -14.10 -8.73
CA LYS A 41 -14.98 -13.70 -8.46
C LYS A 41 -15.25 -13.14 -7.06
N VAL A 42 -14.20 -12.85 -6.29
CA VAL A 42 -14.30 -12.22 -4.98
C VAL A 42 -14.62 -10.73 -5.11
N GLU A 43 -15.62 -10.27 -4.36
CA GLU A 43 -15.89 -8.85 -4.19
C GLU A 43 -14.91 -8.22 -3.18
N VAL A 44 -14.24 -7.17 -3.61
CA VAL A 44 -13.26 -6.44 -2.78
C VAL A 44 -13.65 -4.97 -2.70
N CYS A 45 -13.41 -4.35 -1.55
CA CYS A 45 -13.50 -2.89 -1.47
C CYS A 45 -12.47 -2.27 -2.41
N ASN A 46 -12.82 -1.15 -3.06
CA ASN A 46 -11.94 -0.49 -4.02
C ASN A 46 -10.54 -0.18 -3.43
N THR A 47 -10.50 0.28 -2.17
CA THR A 47 -9.25 0.54 -1.42
C THR A 47 -8.43 -0.71 -1.11
N ALA A 48 -9.06 -1.89 -1.05
CA ALA A 48 -8.40 -3.17 -0.78
C ALA A 48 -8.04 -3.95 -2.06
N ARG A 49 -8.41 -3.44 -3.24
CA ARG A 49 -8.16 -4.07 -4.55
C ARG A 49 -6.69 -4.47 -4.75
N GLN A 50 -5.75 -3.59 -4.42
CA GLN A 50 -4.33 -3.86 -4.64
C GLN A 50 -3.80 -4.95 -3.69
N ARG A 51 -4.19 -4.89 -2.40
CA ARG A 51 -3.87 -5.93 -1.42
C ARG A 51 -4.38 -7.30 -1.87
N HIS A 52 -5.59 -7.35 -2.41
CA HIS A 52 -6.15 -8.57 -2.98
C HIS A 52 -5.26 -9.14 -4.10
N VAL A 53 -4.80 -8.30 -5.02
CA VAL A 53 -3.86 -8.73 -6.08
C VAL A 53 -2.58 -9.31 -5.48
N PHE A 54 -1.99 -8.64 -4.49
CA PHE A 54 -0.74 -9.08 -3.87
C PHE A 54 -0.88 -10.43 -3.16
N MET A 55 -1.88 -10.56 -2.28
CA MET A 55 -2.04 -11.74 -1.43
C MET A 55 -2.61 -12.94 -2.18
N VAL A 56 -3.58 -12.72 -3.08
CA VAL A 56 -4.33 -13.82 -3.70
C VAL A 56 -3.70 -14.27 -5.01
N HIS A 57 -3.16 -13.33 -5.79
CA HIS A 57 -2.77 -13.60 -7.17
C HIS A 57 -1.26 -13.55 -7.40
N VAL A 58 -0.56 -12.59 -6.80
CA VAL A 58 0.90 -12.51 -6.92
C VAL A 58 1.59 -13.48 -5.96
N LYS A 59 1.07 -13.65 -4.74
CA LYS A 59 1.53 -14.62 -3.73
C LYS A 59 3.04 -14.57 -3.47
N LYS A 60 3.58 -13.36 -3.41
CA LYS A 60 4.97 -13.13 -2.97
C LYS A 60 4.93 -12.64 -1.54
N GLU A 61 5.59 -13.38 -0.65
CA GLU A 61 5.66 -13.07 0.77
C GLU A 61 6.57 -11.86 1.02
N ASP A 62 7.57 -11.67 0.15
CA ASP A 62 8.56 -10.60 0.23
C ASP A 62 8.10 -9.26 -0.36
N MET A 63 6.80 -8.94 -0.45
CA MET A 63 6.37 -7.62 -0.99
C MET A 63 6.91 -6.46 -0.14
N TYR A 64 6.90 -6.63 1.17
CA TYR A 64 7.50 -5.74 2.15
C TYR A 64 8.40 -6.58 3.05
N GLN A 65 9.65 -6.15 3.22
CA GLN A 65 10.62 -6.86 4.06
C GLN A 65 11.23 -5.92 5.09
N CYS A 66 11.54 -6.44 6.27
CA CYS A 66 12.36 -5.73 7.24
C CYS A 66 13.83 -5.75 6.81
N PRO A 67 14.58 -4.65 6.92
CA PRO A 67 16.03 -4.66 6.67
C PRO A 67 16.86 -5.27 7.81
N GLU A 68 16.30 -5.36 9.04
CA GLU A 68 17.02 -5.77 10.24
C GLU A 68 16.79 -7.24 10.64
N CYS A 69 15.77 -7.90 10.08
CA CYS A 69 15.45 -9.30 10.35
C CYS A 69 14.74 -9.98 9.18
N ASP A 70 14.51 -11.29 9.28
CA ASP A 70 13.87 -12.11 8.24
C ASP A 70 12.34 -11.94 8.13
N TYR A 71 11.78 -10.86 8.67
CA TYR A 71 10.35 -10.59 8.59
C TYR A 71 9.93 -10.18 7.18
N LEU A 72 8.97 -10.93 6.63
CA LEU A 72 8.36 -10.72 5.32
C LEU A 72 6.86 -10.46 5.46
N ASN A 73 6.31 -9.64 4.57
CA ASN A 73 4.89 -9.25 4.58
C ASN A 73 4.35 -8.94 3.18
N SER A 74 3.22 -9.57 2.83
CA SER A 74 2.50 -9.36 1.57
C SER A 74 1.22 -8.52 1.70
N ASN A 75 0.86 -8.11 2.91
CA ASN A 75 -0.44 -7.52 3.22
C ASN A 75 -0.46 -6.00 3.01
N SER A 76 0.41 -5.26 3.70
CA SER A 76 0.49 -3.81 3.55
C SER A 76 1.77 -3.20 4.14
N VAL A 77 2.22 -2.08 3.56
CA VAL A 77 3.34 -1.30 4.10
C VAL A 77 3.15 -0.87 5.56
N TRP A 78 1.90 -0.65 5.99
CA TRP A 78 1.60 -0.27 7.38
C TRP A 78 1.99 -1.36 8.37
N GLU A 79 1.62 -2.62 8.09
CA GLU A 79 1.97 -3.76 8.95
C GLU A 79 3.50 -3.93 9.03
N ALA A 80 4.20 -3.76 7.90
CA ALA A 80 5.67 -3.81 7.89
C ALA A 80 6.29 -2.66 8.70
N LYS A 81 5.76 -1.43 8.60
CA LYS A 81 6.21 -0.28 9.40
C LYS A 81 5.97 -0.50 10.90
N LYS A 82 4.82 -1.06 11.25
CA LYS A 82 4.46 -1.41 12.63
C LYS A 82 5.45 -2.43 13.19
N HIS A 83 5.75 -3.48 12.42
CA HIS A 83 6.80 -4.44 12.77
C HIS A 83 8.13 -3.71 13.01
N CYS A 84 8.61 -2.91 12.06
CA CYS A 84 9.89 -2.21 12.17
C CYS A 84 9.95 -1.33 13.42
N THR A 85 8.91 -0.53 13.66
CA THR A 85 8.83 0.37 14.81
C THR A 85 8.79 -0.39 16.14
N SER A 86 8.07 -1.52 16.20
CA SER A 86 7.89 -2.29 17.44
C SER A 86 9.08 -3.16 17.80
N GLN A 87 9.77 -3.75 16.81
CA GLN A 87 10.86 -4.69 17.03
C GLN A 87 12.24 -4.02 17.00
N HIS A 88 12.42 -2.98 16.18
CA HIS A 88 13.73 -2.35 15.95
C HIS A 88 13.78 -0.86 16.35
N GLY A 89 12.64 -0.28 16.75
CA GLY A 89 12.57 1.11 17.19
C GLY A 89 12.41 2.12 16.05
N LYS A 90 12.68 3.40 16.34
CA LYS A 90 12.49 4.50 15.37
C LYS A 90 13.66 4.57 14.40
N GLY A 91 13.36 4.70 13.11
CA GLY A 91 14.35 4.89 12.04
C GLY A 91 14.49 3.70 11.09
N VAL A 92 13.91 2.54 11.44
CA VAL A 92 13.85 1.38 10.55
C VAL A 92 12.57 1.47 9.71
N GLU A 93 12.74 1.54 8.39
CA GLU A 93 11.65 1.58 7.42
C GLU A 93 11.67 0.30 6.58
N PRO A 94 10.50 -0.31 6.32
CA PRO A 94 10.44 -1.53 5.53
C PRO A 94 10.78 -1.26 4.07
N ILE A 95 11.48 -2.21 3.45
CA ILE A 95 11.81 -2.17 2.04
C ILE A 95 10.61 -2.69 1.24
N SER A 96 10.19 -1.94 0.21
CA SER A 96 9.16 -2.39 -0.73
C SER A 96 9.81 -3.06 -1.95
N ASN A 97 9.45 -4.32 -2.20
CA ASN A 97 9.88 -5.08 -3.37
C ASN A 97 8.81 -5.08 -4.48
N GLU A 98 7.88 -4.11 -4.48
CA GLU A 98 6.87 -4.00 -5.53
C GLU A 98 7.51 -3.83 -6.92
N GLU A 99 8.61 -3.10 -7.03
CA GLU A 99 9.35 -2.92 -8.28
C GLU A 99 9.94 -4.23 -8.80
N LYS A 100 10.52 -5.04 -7.90
CA LYS A 100 11.05 -6.38 -8.22
C LYS A 100 9.99 -7.28 -8.83
N HIS A 101 8.75 -7.17 -8.35
CA HIS A 101 7.61 -7.97 -8.81
C HIS A 101 6.71 -7.25 -9.82
N LYS A 102 7.17 -6.13 -10.40
CA LYS A 102 6.34 -5.24 -11.24
C LYS A 102 5.60 -5.96 -12.37
N SER A 103 6.28 -6.85 -13.08
CA SER A 103 5.71 -7.55 -14.23
C SER A 103 4.52 -8.44 -13.81
N LEU A 104 4.65 -9.16 -12.70
CA LEU A 104 3.57 -10.00 -12.15
C LEU A 104 2.41 -9.15 -11.63
N ILE A 105 2.73 -8.07 -10.92
CA ILE A 105 1.73 -7.15 -10.37
C ILE A 105 0.90 -6.51 -11.49
N LEU A 106 1.55 -6.05 -12.57
CA LEU A 106 0.87 -5.44 -13.71
C LEU A 106 0.03 -6.46 -14.49
N MET A 107 0.58 -7.65 -14.73
CA MET A 107 -0.15 -8.75 -15.37
C MET A 107 -1.44 -9.08 -14.60
N TRP A 108 -1.33 -9.30 -13.28
CA TRP A 108 -2.48 -9.63 -12.46
C TRP A 108 -3.45 -8.47 -12.30
N ASN A 109 -2.98 -7.22 -12.22
CA ASN A 109 -3.88 -6.06 -12.20
C ASN A 109 -4.78 -6.01 -13.43
N LYS A 110 -4.21 -6.18 -14.63
CA LYS A 110 -4.96 -6.21 -15.89
C LYS A 110 -5.91 -7.40 -15.97
N ARG A 111 -5.47 -8.57 -15.49
CA ARG A 111 -6.32 -9.78 -15.48
C ARG A 111 -7.46 -9.70 -14.48
N CYS A 112 -7.22 -9.19 -13.27
CA CYS A 112 -8.21 -9.17 -12.20
C CYS A 112 -9.24 -8.06 -12.39
N PHE A 113 -8.84 -6.90 -12.90
CA PHE A 113 -9.74 -5.78 -13.11
C PHE A 113 -9.35 -5.03 -14.40
N PRO A 114 -9.83 -5.48 -15.57
CA PRO A 114 -9.44 -4.96 -16.88
C PRO A 114 -9.89 -3.51 -17.11
N ASP A 115 -11.04 -3.13 -16.56
CA ASP A 115 -11.60 -1.78 -16.72
C ASP A 115 -10.93 -0.75 -15.78
N TRP A 116 -10.06 -1.20 -14.89
CA TRP A 116 -9.39 -0.32 -13.93
C TRP A 116 -8.23 0.43 -14.59
N LYS A 117 -8.40 1.74 -14.73
CA LYS A 117 -7.31 2.64 -15.14
C LYS A 117 -6.35 2.85 -13.97
N GLN A 118 -5.21 2.14 -13.97
CA GLN A 118 -4.16 2.35 -13.00
C GLN A 118 -3.63 3.79 -13.12
N LYS A 119 -3.69 4.55 -12.03
CA LYS A 119 -2.84 5.75 -11.90
C LYS A 119 -1.39 5.29 -11.91
N ARG A 120 -0.50 6.06 -12.55
CA ARG A 120 0.94 5.72 -12.61
C ARG A 120 1.43 5.45 -11.18
N PRO A 121 1.97 4.26 -10.89
CA PRO A 121 2.58 3.98 -9.59
C PRO A 121 3.71 4.97 -9.31
N GLN A 122 3.94 5.28 -8.03
CA GLN A 122 4.99 6.23 -7.62
C GLN A 122 6.38 5.85 -8.17
N TRP A 123 6.68 4.55 -8.26
CA TRP A 123 7.94 4.00 -8.81
C TRP A 123 8.04 4.04 -10.35
N TRP A 124 6.98 4.39 -11.08
CA TRP A 124 6.99 4.51 -12.56
C TRP A 124 7.70 5.79 -13.04
N SER A 125 8.36 6.54 -12.14
CA SER A 125 9.00 7.82 -12.45
C SER A 125 10.45 7.61 -12.91
N SER A 126 10.62 6.95 -14.05
CA SER A 126 11.82 7.04 -14.89
C SER A 126 11.45 6.40 -16.22
N ASP A 127 11.06 7.25 -17.17
CA ASP A 127 11.27 7.10 -18.62
C ASP A 127 10.40 8.18 -19.28
N GLU A 128 11.07 9.24 -19.75
CA GLU A 128 10.46 10.25 -20.58
C GLU A 128 9.99 9.65 -21.91
N ASN A 129 8.86 10.16 -22.39
CA ASN A 129 8.37 10.07 -23.77
C ASN A 129 7.74 8.74 -24.26
N ALA A 130 6.41 8.66 -24.14
CA ALA A 130 5.57 8.10 -25.20
C ALA A 130 4.14 8.67 -25.10
N ASN A 131 3.83 9.62 -25.99
CA ASN A 131 2.53 10.04 -26.51
C ASN A 131 1.25 9.64 -25.74
N GLY A 132 0.60 10.65 -25.16
CA GLY A 132 -0.76 10.54 -24.65
C GLY A 132 -1.29 11.90 -24.22
N LEU A 133 -1.82 12.65 -25.19
CA LEU A 133 -2.64 13.84 -25.01
C LEU A 133 -3.68 13.63 -23.89
N ALA A 134 -3.48 14.24 -22.73
CA ALA A 134 -4.51 14.44 -21.73
C ALA A 134 -4.40 15.86 -21.18
N SER A 135 -5.30 16.68 -21.72
CA SER A 135 -5.57 18.08 -21.42
C SER A 135 -5.76 18.34 -19.92
N TYR A 136 -5.13 19.42 -19.46
CA TYR A 136 -5.61 20.48 -18.56
C TYR A 136 -6.72 20.15 -17.52
N GLY A 137 -6.49 20.59 -16.27
CA GLY A 137 -7.58 20.74 -15.30
C GLY A 137 -7.13 20.75 -13.84
N SER A 138 -6.70 21.93 -13.39
CA SER A 138 -6.39 22.39 -12.04
C SER A 138 -7.11 21.72 -10.86
N ASN A 139 -6.40 21.60 -9.74
CA ASN A 139 -6.79 22.19 -8.45
C ASN A 139 -5.54 22.29 -7.56
N ARG A 140 -4.86 23.44 -7.63
CA ARG A 140 -4.01 23.92 -6.53
C ARG A 140 -4.65 25.21 -6.08
N ASP A 141 -5.27 25.17 -4.92
CA ASP A 141 -5.80 26.30 -4.20
C ASP A 141 -4.74 27.41 -4.13
N PHE A 142 -4.97 28.49 -4.87
CA PHE A 142 -4.20 29.72 -4.78
C PHE A 142 -4.89 30.58 -3.72
N LYS A 143 -4.15 30.93 -2.68
CA LYS A 143 -4.63 31.78 -1.59
C LYS A 143 -4.69 33.23 -2.08
N ASP A 144 -5.92 33.74 -2.23
CA ASP A 144 -6.21 35.15 -2.49
C ASP A 144 -5.49 36.05 -1.48
N THR A 145 -4.49 36.79 -1.96
CA THR A 145 -3.97 37.97 -1.24
C THR A 145 -4.51 39.18 -2.00
N LYS A 146 -5.58 39.75 -1.44
CA LYS A 146 -6.26 40.93 -1.97
C LYS A 146 -5.34 42.15 -1.75
N LEU A 147 -4.71 42.62 -2.83
CA LEU A 147 -4.05 43.92 -2.88
C LEU A 147 -5.13 44.98 -3.12
N ASP A 148 -5.29 45.88 -2.16
CA ASP A 148 -6.26 46.98 -2.21
C ASP A 148 -5.77 48.10 -3.15
N ASN A 149 -6.72 48.73 -3.83
CA ASN A 149 -6.51 49.63 -4.95
C ASN A 149 -6.73 51.07 -4.47
N ASP A 150 -5.71 51.63 -3.82
CA ASP A 150 -5.72 53.01 -3.31
C ASP A 150 -4.38 53.75 -3.53
N GLU A 151 -3.60 53.38 -4.55
CA GLU A 151 -2.33 54.07 -4.87
C GLU A 151 -2.15 54.47 -6.35
N VAL A 152 -3.24 54.54 -7.13
CA VAL A 152 -3.21 55.02 -8.53
C VAL A 152 -3.49 56.54 -8.64
N THR A 153 -3.54 57.27 -7.52
CA THR A 153 -3.78 58.74 -7.50
C THR A 153 -2.59 59.55 -6.95
N ALA A 154 -1.36 59.04 -7.08
CA ALA A 154 -0.14 59.75 -6.66
C ALA A 154 0.86 60.09 -7.79
N MET A 155 0.54 59.80 -9.05
CA MET A 155 1.44 60.04 -10.19
C MET A 155 0.93 61.07 -11.22
N ILE A 156 0.00 61.96 -10.83
CA ILE A 156 -0.35 63.15 -11.61
C ILE A 156 -0.26 64.39 -10.71
N ARG A 157 0.97 64.85 -10.48
CA ARG A 157 1.32 66.27 -10.23
C ARG A 157 2.69 66.54 -10.81
#